data_AF-A0A6L7A426-F1
#
_entry.id   AF-A0A6L7A426-F1
#
_cell.length_a   1.000
_cell.length_b   1.000
_cell.length_c   1.000
_cell.angle_alpha   90.00
_cell.angle_beta   90.00
_cell.angle_gamma   90.00
#
_symmetry.space_group_name_H-M   'P 1'
#
loop_
_entity.id
_entity.type
_entity.pdbx_description
1 polymer ?
#
loop_
_entity_poly.entity_id
_entity_poly.type
_entity_poly.pdbx_seq_one_letter_code
_entity_poly.pdbx_strand_id
1 'polypeptide(L)'
;MTIKARIQSRLKRSKRYVFTRDDFKDIAGYDQVGRVLRELVREGQLLKVGYGVYTKARRNGITGKVMPAAPGGSSAVIVET
;
A
#
# COMPACT_ATOMS: atom_id res chain seq x y z
N MET A 1 19.85 5.38 -0.77
CA MET A 1 18.50 4.83 -1.05
C MET A 1 17.46 5.73 -0.41
N THR A 2 16.41 6.16 -1.12
CA THR A 2 15.38 7.08 -0.59
C THR A 2 14.41 6.36 0.36
N ILE A 3 13.68 7.11 1.20
CA ILE A 3 12.60 6.58 2.05
C ILE A 3 11.56 5.83 1.19
N LYS A 4 11.17 6.42 0.06
CA LYS A 4 10.26 5.82 -0.91
C LYS A 4 10.77 4.47 -1.42
N ALA A 5 12.04 4.39 -1.84
CA ALA A 5 12.63 3.14 -2.32
C ALA A 5 12.68 2.06 -1.23
N ARG A 6 12.96 2.42 0.03
CA ARG A 6 12.91 1.49 1.18
C ARG A 6 11.49 0.93 1.40
N ILE A 7 10.48 1.81 1.39
CA ILE A 7 9.06 1.43 1.56
C ILE A 7 8.61 0.53 0.39
N GLN A 8 8.90 0.91 -0.86
CA GLN A 8 8.56 0.11 -2.05
C GLN A 8 9.20 -1.27 -2.03
N SER A 9 10.49 -1.35 -1.63
CA SER A 9 11.19 -2.64 -1.50
C SER A 9 10.51 -3.54 -0.47
N ARG A 10 10.08 -2.98 0.67
CA ARG A 10 9.36 -3.75 1.70
C ARG A 10 7.98 -4.20 1.25
N LEU A 11 7.22 -3.33 0.60
CA LEU A 11 5.94 -3.68 0.00
C LEU A 11 6.10 -4.84 -0.99
N LYS A 12 7.07 -4.77 -1.90
CA LYS A 12 7.33 -5.81 -2.91
C LYS A 12 7.73 -7.15 -2.30
N ARG A 13 8.53 -7.14 -1.22
CA ARG A 13 9.00 -8.37 -0.55
C ARG A 13 7.98 -8.98 0.39
N SER A 14 7.06 -8.18 0.93
CA SER A 14 6.05 -8.66 1.88
C SER A 14 5.03 -9.56 1.18
N LYS A 15 4.65 -10.66 1.83
CA LYS A 15 3.51 -11.50 1.41
C LYS A 15 2.16 -10.91 1.79
N ARG A 16 2.13 -10.02 2.79
CA ARG A 16 0.92 -9.29 3.22
C ARG A 16 0.47 -8.32 2.13
N TYR A 17 -0.82 -8.03 2.12
CA TYR A 17 -1.41 -7.04 1.22
C TYR A 17 -1.78 -5.75 1.95
N VAL A 18 -2.06 -5.83 3.25
CA VAL A 18 -2.50 -4.70 4.08
C VAL A 18 -1.37 -4.16 4.95
N PHE A 19 -1.26 -2.84 4.99
CA PHE A 19 -0.22 -2.10 5.69
C PHE A 19 -0.78 -0.84 6.35
N THR A 20 -0.17 -0.50 7.47
CA THR A 20 -0.37 0.74 8.21
C THR A 20 0.91 1.58 8.18
N ARG A 21 0.88 2.77 8.77
CA ARG A 21 2.10 3.59 8.91
C ARG A 21 3.13 2.95 9.84
N ASP A 22 2.67 2.22 10.86
CA ASP A 22 3.53 1.59 11.87
C ASP A 22 4.39 0.47 11.29
N ASP A 23 3.96 -0.18 10.19
CA ASP A 23 4.76 -1.16 9.45
C ASP A 23 6.05 -0.57 8.84
N PHE A 24 6.20 0.76 8.86
CA PHE A 24 7.35 1.49 8.32
C PHE A 24 8.01 2.45 9.32
N LYS A 25 7.69 2.35 10.62
CA LYS A 25 8.24 3.24 11.65
C LYS A 25 9.77 3.15 11.80
N ASP A 26 10.36 2.03 11.40
CA ASP A 26 11.81 1.79 11.35
C ASP A 26 12.49 2.42 10.12
N ILE A 27 11.72 2.89 9.15
CA ILE A 27 12.26 3.55 7.95
C ILE A 27 12.37 5.06 8.16
N ALA A 28 11.30 5.69 8.65
CA ALA A 28 11.17 7.13 8.73
C ALA A 28 10.09 7.54 9.74
N GLY A 29 10.04 8.85 10.07
CA GLY A 29 9.03 9.40 10.96
C GLY A 29 7.61 9.32 10.38
N TYR A 30 6.61 9.40 11.24
CA TYR A 30 5.19 9.20 10.91
C TYR A 30 4.70 10.05 9.71
N ASP A 31 5.10 11.33 9.65
CA ASP A 31 4.71 12.23 8.57
C ASP A 31 5.42 11.92 7.26
N GLN A 32 6.69 11.54 7.31
CA GLN A 32 7.47 11.15 6.12
C GLN A 32 6.90 9.86 5.51
N VAL A 33 6.61 8.86 6.35
CA VAL A 33 5.91 7.63 5.94
C VAL A 33 4.55 7.99 5.34
N GLY A 34 3.76 8.83 6.02
CA GLY A 34 2.45 9.25 5.53
C GLY A 34 2.51 9.96 4.18
N ARG A 35 3.51 10.82 3.92
CA ARG A 35 3.72 11.48 2.63
C ARG A 35 4.02 10.47 1.53
N VAL A 36 4.94 9.53 1.79
CA VAL A 36 5.30 8.49 0.81
C VAL A 36 4.11 7.57 0.51
N LEU A 37 3.38 7.11 1.52
CA LEU A 37 2.21 6.24 1.28
C LEU A 37 1.13 6.96 0.45
N ARG A 38 0.91 8.27 0.66
CA ARG A 38 0.00 9.07 -0.19
C ARG A 38 0.51 9.20 -1.62
N GLU A 39 1.82 9.39 -1.82
CA GLU A 39 2.44 9.41 -3.14
C GLU A 39 2.23 8.08 -3.88
N LEU A 40 2.48 6.96 -3.21
CA LEU A 40 2.26 5.62 -3.77
C LEU A 40 0.79 5.32 -4.09
N VAL A 41 -0.15 5.93 -3.35
CA VAL A 41 -1.58 5.89 -3.70
C VAL A 41 -1.87 6.69 -4.97
N ARG A 42 -1.29 7.89 -5.12
CA ARG A 42 -1.44 8.70 -6.35
C ARG A 42 -0.85 8.00 -7.57
N GLU A 43 0.22 7.23 -7.39
CA GLU A 43 0.85 6.42 -8.44
C GLU A 43 0.09 5.12 -8.75
N GLY A 44 -0.96 4.80 -7.98
CA GLY A 44 -1.75 3.57 -8.15
C GLY A 44 -1.02 2.30 -7.72
N GLN A 45 0.08 2.40 -6.96
CA GLN A 45 0.80 1.26 -6.37
C GLN A 45 0.13 0.79 -5.07
N LEU A 46 -0.54 1.71 -4.36
CA LEU A 46 -1.35 1.44 -3.18
C LEU A 46 -2.78 1.95 -3.37
N LEU A 47 -3.70 1.40 -2.57
CA LEU A 47 -5.05 1.91 -2.36
C LEU A 47 -5.24 2.18 -0.88
N LYS A 48 -5.87 3.31 -0.54
CA LYS A 48 -6.30 3.58 0.83
C LYS A 48 -7.67 2.96 1.04
N VAL A 49 -7.79 2.08 2.02
CA VAL A 49 -9.03 1.30 2.29
C VAL A 49 -9.68 1.65 3.61
N GLY A 50 -8.99 2.39 4.48
CA GLY A 50 -9.52 2.86 5.77
C GLY A 50 -8.69 3.99 6.38
N TYR A 51 -8.95 4.30 7.65
CA TYR A 51 -8.21 5.32 8.38
C TYR A 51 -6.77 4.85 8.65
N GLY A 52 -5.83 5.30 7.81
CA GLY A 52 -4.42 4.92 7.93
C GLY A 52 -4.08 3.52 7.41
N VAL A 53 -5.03 2.84 6.78
CA VAL A 53 -4.88 1.48 6.23
C VAL A 53 -4.75 1.53 4.71
N TYR A 54 -3.73 0.85 4.21
CA TYR A 54 -3.34 0.82 2.80
C TYR A 54 -3.23 -0.62 2.32
N THR A 55 -3.70 -0.91 1.12
CA THR A 55 -3.48 -2.21 0.45
C THR A 55 -2.65 -2.04 -0.82
N LYS A 56 -1.90 -3.08 -1.20
CA LYS A 56 -1.31 -3.15 -2.54
C LYS A 56 -2.38 -3.02 -3.60
N ALA A 57 -2.04 -2.31 -4.67
CA ALA A 57 -2.93 -2.07 -5.78
C ALA A 57 -2.34 -2.58 -7.09
N ARG A 58 -3.24 -2.90 -8.02
CA ARG A 58 -2.93 -3.22 -9.40
C ARG A 58 -3.93 -2.52 -10.32
N ARG A 59 -3.54 -2.30 -11.57
CA ARG A 59 -4.47 -1.83 -12.59
C ARG A 59 -5.30 -3.00 -13.11
N ASN A 60 -6.60 -2.81 -13.20
CA ASN A 60 -7.49 -3.76 -13.83
C ASN A 60 -7.31 -3.70 -15.35
N GLY A 61 -7.01 -4.83 -15.98
CA GLY A 61 -6.79 -4.90 -17.44
C GLY A 61 -8.06 -4.68 -18.27
N ILE A 62 -9.25 -4.86 -17.69
CA ILE A 62 -10.53 -4.71 -18.37
C ILE A 62 -11.05 -3.28 -18.22
N THR A 63 -11.11 -2.78 -16.97
CA THR A 63 -11.71 -1.46 -16.68
C THR A 63 -10.71 -0.31 -16.69
N GLY A 64 -9.41 -0.61 -16.68
CA GLY A 64 -8.34 0.37 -16.53
C GLY A 64 -8.27 1.01 -15.13
N LYS A 65 -9.20 0.70 -14.22
CA LYS A 65 -9.27 1.26 -12.86
C LYS A 65 -8.29 0.56 -11.92
N VAL A 66 -7.85 1.29 -10.90
CA VAL A 66 -7.00 0.72 -9.83
C VAL A 66 -7.87 -0.13 -8.91
N MET A 67 -7.40 -1.35 -8.57
CA MET A 67 -8.09 -2.30 -7.69
C MET A 67 -7.12 -2.99 -6.72
N PRO A 68 -7.60 -3.59 -5.62
CA PRO A 68 -6.74 -4.35 -4.71
C PRO A 68 -5.98 -5.46 -5.45
N ALA A 69 -4.71 -5.63 -5.10
CA ALA A 69 -3.86 -6.69 -5.63
C ALA A 69 -4.05 -8.03 -4.88
N ALA A 70 -4.76 -8.03 -3.75
CA ALA A 70 -5.09 -9.25 -3.01
C ALA A 70 -5.88 -10.22 -3.92
N PRO A 71 -5.57 -11.54 -3.92
CA PRO A 71 -6.22 -12.50 -4.80
C PRO A 71 -7.76 -12.54 -4.65
N GLY A 72 -8.26 -12.36 -3.42
CA GLY A 72 -9.71 -12.27 -3.14
C GLY A 72 -10.31 -10.87 -3.34
N GLY A 73 -9.59 -9.95 -3.99
CA GLY A 73 -10.06 -8.60 -4.26
C GLY A 73 -10.35 -7.80 -2.99
N SER A 74 -11.40 -6.98 -3.02
CA SER A 74 -11.79 -6.11 -1.90
C SER A 74 -12.15 -6.89 -0.64
N SER A 75 -12.80 -8.06 -0.78
CA SER A 75 -13.22 -8.87 0.36
C SER A 75 -12.03 -9.39 1.16
N ALA A 76 -10.94 -9.78 0.50
CA ALA A 76 -9.74 -10.25 1.18
C ALA A 76 -9.04 -9.14 1.98
N VAL A 77 -9.16 -7.88 1.55
CA VAL A 77 -8.56 -6.75 2.27
C VAL A 77 -9.27 -6.49 3.60
N ILE A 78 -10.59 -6.64 3.63
CA ILE A 78 -11.40 -6.43 4.85
C ILE A 78 -11.07 -7.48 5.92
N VAL A 79 -10.73 -8.71 5.53
CA VAL A 79 -10.42 -9.81 6.47
C VAL A 79 -8.99 -9.73 7.04
N GLU A 80 -8.07 -9.04 6.36
CA GLU A 80 -6.68 -8.86 6.82
C GLU A 80 -6.52 -7.62 7.74
N THR A 81 -7.58 -6.81 7.90
CA THR A 81 -7.57 -5.58 8.72
C THR A 81 -8.11 -5.85 10.11
#